data_AF-A0A8B3P5D4-F1
#
_entry.id   AF-A0A8B3P5D4-F1
#
_cell.length_a   1.000
_cell.length_b   1.000
_cell.length_c   1.000
_cell.angle_alpha   90.00
_cell.angle_beta   90.00
_cell.angle_gamma   90.00
#
_symmetry.space_group_name_H-M   'P 1'
#
loop_
_entity.id
_entity.type
_entity.pdbx_description
1 polymer ?
#
loop_
_entity_poly.entity_id
_entity_poly.type
_entity_poly.pdbx_seq_one_letter_code
_entity_poly.pdbx_strand_id
1 'polypeptide(L)'
;HRCLQRHGISRLPDVEGDKPAKKKFKSYPIGYFHIDVAEVRTEQGKLHMFVAIDRTSKFAFVELHEKATTAISRDFLLRLIAAVPYK
;
A
#
# COMPACT_ATOMS: atom_id res chain seq x y z
N HIS A 1 -1.85 -13.62 -16.51
CA HIS A 1 -0.84 -12.57 -16.81
C HIS A 1 0.46 -13.11 -17.49
N ARG A 2 0.42 -14.23 -18.25
CA ARG A 2 1.58 -14.74 -19.05
C ARG A 2 1.42 -14.49 -20.55
N CYS A 3 0.19 -14.52 -21.09
CA CYS A 3 -0.06 -14.27 -22.51
C CYS A 3 0.42 -12.88 -22.95
N LEU A 4 0.17 -11.84 -22.15
CA LEU A 4 0.60 -10.47 -22.48
C LEU A 4 2.13 -10.31 -22.51
N GLN A 5 2.87 -11.06 -21.71
CA GLN A 5 4.34 -11.06 -21.74
C GLN A 5 4.89 -11.85 -22.93
N ARG A 6 4.28 -13.00 -23.27
CA ARG A 6 4.67 -13.83 -24.42
C ARG A 6 4.57 -13.09 -25.75
N HIS A 7 3.55 -12.25 -25.90
CA HIS A 7 3.33 -11.48 -27.12
C HIS A 7 3.97 -10.08 -27.09
N GLY A 8 4.78 -9.77 -26.06
CA GLY A 8 5.46 -8.47 -25.97
C GLY A 8 4.56 -7.27 -25.69
N ILE A 9 3.26 -7.47 -25.44
CA ILE A 9 2.25 -6.41 -25.26
C ILE A 9 2.34 -5.78 -23.85
N SER A 10 2.95 -6.49 -22.90
CA SER A 10 3.12 -6.02 -21.51
C SER A 10 4.23 -4.97 -21.33
N ARG A 11 4.78 -4.40 -22.41
CA ARG A 11 5.89 -3.43 -22.37
C ARG A 11 5.54 -2.25 -23.26
N LEU A 12 5.81 -1.04 -22.78
CA LEU A 12 5.88 0.12 -23.64
C LEU A 12 7.03 -0.08 -24.66
N PRO A 13 6.93 0.50 -25.88
CA PRO A 13 8.03 0.49 -26.85
C PRO A 13 9.31 1.00 -26.19
N ASP A 14 10.45 0.43 -26.56
CA ASP A 14 11.74 1.02 -26.18
C ASP A 14 11.85 2.37 -26.89
N VAL A 15 11.67 3.45 -26.13
CA VAL A 15 11.93 4.80 -26.61
C VAL A 15 13.45 4.96 -26.61
N GLU A 16 14.07 5.00 -27.79
CA GLU A 16 15.46 5.40 -27.95
C GLU A 16 15.58 6.88 -27.59
N GLY A 17 16.06 7.15 -26.37
CA GLY A 17 16.16 8.49 -25.81
C GLY A 17 16.42 8.42 -24.30
N ASP A 18 16.98 9.50 -23.76
CA ASP A 18 17.51 9.65 -22.40
C ASP A 18 16.52 9.17 -21.32
N LYS A 19 16.58 7.87 -20.97
CA LYS A 19 15.71 7.28 -19.95
C LYS A 19 16.07 7.95 -18.63
N PRO A 20 15.11 8.58 -17.92
CA PRO A 20 15.42 9.25 -16.67
C PRO A 20 16.11 8.27 -15.73
N ALA A 21 17.22 8.71 -15.14
CA ALA A 21 18.02 7.87 -14.25
C ALA A 21 17.12 7.23 -13.18
N LYS A 22 17.16 5.90 -13.09
CA LYS A 22 16.36 5.14 -12.12
C LYS A 22 16.74 5.60 -10.71
N LYS A 23 15.84 6.33 -10.05
CA LYS A 23 16.01 6.71 -8.64
C LYS A 23 15.75 5.48 -7.76
N LYS A 24 16.67 5.21 -6.84
CA LYS A 24 16.42 4.26 -5.75
C LYS A 24 15.32 4.82 -4.85
N PHE A 25 14.51 3.93 -4.27
CA PHE A 25 13.61 4.33 -3.19
C PHE A 25 14.42 4.92 -2.04
N LYS A 26 13.86 5.92 -1.36
CA LYS A 26 14.44 6.46 -0.13
C LYS A 26 14.56 5.34 0.91
N SER A 27 15.71 5.30 1.59
CA SER A 27 15.91 4.40 2.73
C SER A 27 15.17 4.95 3.94
N TYR A 28 14.42 4.10 4.63
CA TYR A 28 13.70 4.44 5.85
C TYR A 28 14.12 3.47 6.97
N PRO A 29 14.05 3.87 8.25
CA PRO A 29 14.22 2.92 9.35
C PRO A 29 13.03 1.93 9.41
N ILE A 30 13.22 0.80 10.08
CA ILE A 30 12.10 -0.09 10.44
C ILE A 30 11.11 0.67 11.33
N GLY A 31 9.81 0.46 11.13
CA GLY A 31 8.76 1.20 11.83
C GLY A 31 8.37 2.54 11.19
N TYR A 32 8.93 2.88 10.02
CA TYR A 32 8.45 4.02 9.24
C TYR A 32 7.23 3.61 8.39
N PHE A 33 6.03 3.87 8.91
CA PHE A 33 4.79 3.48 8.26
C PHE A 33 4.28 4.54 7.26
N HIS A 34 3.84 4.05 6.11
CA HIS A 34 2.91 4.79 5.25
C HIS A 34 1.50 4.34 5.57
N ILE A 35 0.67 5.29 5.98
CA ILE A 35 -0.73 5.05 6.36
C ILE A 35 -1.61 5.73 5.32
N ASP A 36 -2.62 5.01 4.85
CA ASP A 36 -3.55 5.50 3.84
C ASP A 36 -4.97 4.95 4.11
N VAL A 37 -5.97 5.60 3.52
CA VAL A 37 -7.37 5.18 3.59
C VAL A 37 -7.97 5.21 2.19
N ALA A 38 -8.56 4.09 1.76
CA ALA A 38 -9.21 3.96 0.47
C ALA A 38 -10.66 3.48 0.60
N GLU A 39 -11.53 3.92 -0.32
CA GLU A 39 -12.84 3.31 -0.48
C GLU A 39 -12.70 2.02 -1.29
N VAL A 40 -13.31 0.93 -0.80
CA VAL A 40 -13.43 -0.32 -1.53
C VAL A 40 -14.91 -0.68 -1.67
N ARG A 41 -15.30 -1.09 -2.87
CA ARG A 41 -16.67 -1.53 -3.17
C ARG A 41 -16.70 -3.04 -3.26
N THR A 42 -17.55 -3.64 -2.45
CA THR A 42 -17.74 -5.09 -2.32
C THR A 42 -19.21 -5.42 -2.54
N GLU A 43 -19.56 -6.71 -2.55
CA GLU A 43 -20.97 -7.14 -2.60
C GLU A 43 -21.75 -6.66 -1.37
N GLN A 44 -21.07 -6.47 -0.25
CA GLN A 44 -21.60 -5.93 1.00
C GLN A 44 -21.76 -4.40 0.97
N GLY A 45 -21.42 -3.76 -0.15
CA GLY A 45 -21.50 -2.32 -0.34
C GLY A 45 -20.16 -1.61 -0.17
N LYS A 46 -20.23 -0.34 0.24
CA LYS A 46 -19.09 0.56 0.39
C LYS A 46 -18.41 0.34 1.75
N LEU A 47 -17.12 0.06 1.73
CA LEU A 47 -16.27 -0.01 2.93
C LEU A 47 -15.08 0.95 2.79
N HIS A 48 -14.50 1.33 3.93
CA HIS A 48 -13.29 2.11 4.04
C HIS A 48 -12.17 1.19 4.51
N MET A 49 -11.15 1.02 3.67
CA MET A 49 -9.95 0.25 3.95
C MET A 49 -8.89 1.15 4.53
N PHE A 50 -8.57 0.93 5.80
CA PHE A 50 -7.45 1.56 6.49
C PHE A 50 -6.23 0.67 6.33
N VAL A 51 -5.13 1.22 5.83
CA VAL A 51 -3.92 0.45 5.58
C VAL A 51 -2.70 1.15 6.19
N ALA A 52 -1.84 0.37 6.83
CA ALA A 52 -0.53 0.80 7.30
C ALA A 52 0.54 -0.17 6.79
N ILE A 53 1.52 0.36 6.06
CA ILE A 53 2.62 -0.43 5.49
C ILE A 53 3.96 0.13 5.98
N ASP A 54 4.74 -0.70 6.66
CA ASP A 54 6.13 -0.36 6.96
C ASP A 54 6.93 -0.32 5.65
N ARG A 55 7.51 0.84 5.36
CA ARG A 55 8.23 1.08 4.10
C ARG A 55 9.47 0.21 3.96
N THR A 56 10.01 -0.28 5.07
CA THR A 56 11.24 -1.07 5.13
C THR A 56 10.94 -2.57 5.05
N SER A 57 10.24 -3.13 6.04
CA SER A 57 9.95 -4.58 6.12
C SER A 57 8.84 -5.05 5.17
N LYS A 58 8.00 -4.12 4.68
CA LYS A 58 6.76 -4.42 3.96
C LYS A 58 5.69 -5.13 4.78
N PHE A 59 5.80 -5.13 6.11
CA PHE A 59 4.70 -5.50 6.99
C PHE A 59 3.49 -4.60 6.72
N ALA A 60 2.32 -5.21 6.51
CA ALA A 60 1.08 -4.52 6.22
C ALA A 60 0.00 -4.91 7.22
N PHE A 61 -0.69 -3.91 7.76
CA PHE A 61 -1.84 -4.07 8.65
C PHE A 61 -3.04 -3.37 8.02
N VAL A 62 -4.18 -4.06 7.97
CA VAL A 62 -5.38 -3.60 7.26
C VAL A 62 -6.62 -3.85 8.08
N GLU A 63 -7.51 -2.85 8.14
CA GLU A 63 -8.85 -3.00 8.69
C GLU A 63 -9.88 -2.44 7.71
N LEU A 64 -11.04 -3.10 7.64
CA LEU A 64 -12.19 -2.64 6.86
C LEU A 64 -13.27 -2.11 7.82
N HIS A 65 -13.76 -0.90 7.54
CA HIS A 65 -14.77 -0.24 8.35
C HIS A 65 -15.90 0.32 7.48
N GLU A 66 -17.14 0.29 7.96
CA GLU A 66 -18.27 0.89 7.24
C GLU A 66 -18.14 2.41 7.11
N LYS A 67 -17.47 3.05 8.09
CA LYS A 67 -17.27 4.51 8.15
C LYS A 67 -15.81 4.83 8.42
N ALA A 68 -15.37 6.01 7.96
CA ALA A 68 -14.05 6.54 8.25
C ALA A 68 -14.13 7.74 9.21
N THR A 69 -14.46 7.47 10.47
CA THR A 69 -14.55 8.52 11.52
C THR A 69 -13.21 8.68 12.23
N THR A 70 -12.96 9.84 12.85
CA THR A 70 -11.76 10.09 13.66
C THR A 70 -11.57 9.06 14.79
N ALA A 71 -12.67 8.59 15.40
CA ALA A 71 -12.62 7.56 16.43
C ALA A 71 -12.09 6.23 15.88
N ILE A 72 -12.59 5.80 14.72
CA ILE A 72 -12.13 4.58 14.03
C ILE A 72 -10.67 4.72 13.62
N SER A 73 -10.26 5.88 13.08
CA SER A 73 -8.86 6.15 12.73
C SER A 73 -7.94 6.04 13.94
N ARG A 74 -8.34 6.59 15.11
CA ARG A 74 -7.58 6.48 16.36
C ARG A 74 -7.43 5.01 16.78
N ASP A 75 -8.53 4.26 16.79
CA ASP A 75 -8.53 2.88 17.24
C ASP A 75 -7.70 1.99 16.31
N PHE A 76 -7.74 2.24 14.99
CA PHE A 76 -6.87 1.61 14.02
C PHE A 76 -5.39 1.84 14.35
N LEU A 77 -4.98 3.08 14.69
CA LEU A 77 -3.58 3.37 15.06
C LEU A 77 -3.17 2.68 16.37
N LEU A 78 -4.06 2.60 17.36
CA LEU A 78 -3.79 1.89 18.61
C LEU A 78 -3.63 0.38 18.38
N ARG A 79 -4.49 -0.21 17.54
CA ARG A 79 -4.39 -1.63 17.17
C ARG A 79 -3.17 -1.93 16.32
N LEU A 80 -2.79 -1.00 15.41
CA LEU A 80 -1.54 -1.09 14.67
C LEU A 80 -0.35 -1.18 15.64
N ILE A 81 -0.22 -0.25 16.59
CA ILE A 81 0.88 -0.23 17.57
C ILE A 81 0.96 -1.57 18.32
N ALA A 82 -0.18 -2.15 18.71
CA ALA A 82 -0.22 -3.44 19.39
C ALA A 82 0.14 -4.63 18.48
N ALA A 83 -0.14 -4.55 17.17
CA ALA A 83 0.10 -5.61 16.21
C ALA A 83 1.53 -5.62 15.63
N VAL A 84 2.24 -4.49 15.68
CA VAL A 84 3.61 -4.40 15.14
C VAL A 84 4.57 -5.26 15.97
N PRO A 85 5.34 -6.19 15.36
CA PRO A 85 6.18 -7.14 16.09
C PRO A 85 7.57 -6.57 16.46
N TYR A 86 7.75 -5.25 16.42
CA TYR A 86 9.04 -4.60 16.65
C TYR A 86 9.17 -4.17 18.12
N LYS A 87 10.41 -4.16 18.63
CA LYS A 87 10.74 -3.66 19.97
C LYS A 87 11.28 -2.24 19.89
#